data_AF-A0A951UTT6-F1
#
_entry.id   AF-A0A951UTT6-F1
#
_cell.length_a   1.000
_cell.length_b   1.000
_cell.length_c   1.000
_cell.angle_alpha   90.00
_cell.angle_beta   90.00
_cell.angle_gamma   90.00
#
_symmetry.space_group_name_H-M   'P 1'
#
loop_
_entity.id
_entity.type
_entity.pdbx_description
1 polymer ?
#
loop_
_entity_poly.entity_id
_entity_poly.type
_entity_poly.pdbx_seq_one_letter_code
_entity_poly.pdbx_strand_id
1 'polypeptide(L)' 'MEQNFNRINEFSNAIALVEFDQNAANEFGKIQAELRQIGRPTGQIDALIAAVARSRDDILVTNTISA' A
#
# COMPACT_ATOMS: atom_id res chain seq x y z
N MET A 1 -25.77 -5.98 2.98
CA MET A 1 -24.81 -5.55 1.94
C MET A 1 -24.75 -4.03 1.88
N GLU A 2 -25.89 -3.34 1.75
CA GLU A 2 -26.00 -1.87 1.77
C GLU A 2 -25.31 -1.20 2.97
N GLN A 3 -25.54 -1.71 4.19
CA GLN A 3 -24.87 -1.19 5.40
C GLN A 3 -23.34 -1.28 5.36
N ASN A 4 -22.75 -2.28 4.68
CA ASN A 4 -21.30 -2.41 4.58
C ASN A 4 -20.72 -1.37 3.61
N PHE A 5 -21.41 -1.12 2.49
CA PHE A 5 -21.02 -0.06 1.55
C PHE A 5 -21.11 1.33 2.18
N ASN A 6 -22.16 1.60 2.95
CA ASN A 6 -22.30 2.88 3.64
C ASN A 6 -21.14 3.13 4.61
N ARG A 7 -20.75 2.12 5.40
CA ARG A 7 -19.59 2.22 6.30
C ARG A 7 -18.28 2.48 5.57
N ILE A 8 -18.06 1.81 4.43
CA ILE A 8 -16.86 2.05 3.60
C ILE A 8 -16.87 3.48 3.06
N ASN A 9 -18.01 3.97 2.57
CA ASN A 9 -18.12 5.33 2.03
C ASN A 9 -17.89 6.39 3.12
N GLU A 10 -18.49 6.20 4.31
CA GLU A 10 -18.28 7.09 5.46
C GLU A 10 -16.80 7.14 5.87
N PHE A 11 -16.14 5.98 5.95
CA PHE A 11 -14.73 5.90 6.29
C PHE A 11 -13.84 6.56 5.22
N SER A 12 -14.06 6.24 3.95
CA SER A 12 -13.28 6.82 2.83
C SER A 12 -13.42 8.33 2.74
N ASN A 13 -14.57 8.90 3.10
CA ASN A 13 -14.78 10.35 3.13
C ASN A 13 -14.07 11.04 4.32
N ALA A 14 -13.70 10.30 5.35
CA ALA A 14 -13.04 10.82 6.54
C ALA A 14 -11.50 10.82 6.46
N ILE A 15 -10.93 10.23 5.40
CA ILE A 15 -9.48 10.12 5.20
C ILE A 15 -9.07 10.65 3.83
N ALA A 16 -7.79 10.96 3.66
CA ALA A 16 -7.25 11.24 2.34
C ALA A 16 -7.13 9.95 1.54
N LEU A 17 -7.73 9.93 0.34
CA LEU A 17 -7.49 8.86 -0.63
C LEU A 17 -6.24 9.22 -1.45
N VAL A 18 -5.27 8.33 -1.47
CA VAL A 18 -4.01 8.52 -2.20
C VAL A 18 -4.00 7.60 -3.41
N GLU A 19 -3.71 8.15 -4.58
CA GLU A 19 -3.60 7.39 -5.82
C GLU A 19 -2.26 6.65 -5.91
N PHE A 20 -2.28 5.51 -6.60
CA PHE A 20 -1.06 4.85 -7.05
C PHE A 20 -0.57 5.53 -8.34
N ASP A 21 0.33 6.50 -8.19
CA ASP A 21 0.88 7.27 -9.29
C ASP A 21 2.18 6.66 -9.86
N GLN A 22 2.82 7.38 -10.79
CA GLN A 22 4.06 6.94 -11.41
C GLN A 22 5.24 6.83 -10.41
N ASN A 23 5.26 7.65 -9.36
CA ASN A 23 6.30 7.58 -8.33
C ASN A 23 6.12 6.32 -7.49
N ALA A 24 4.88 6.00 -7.10
CA ALA A 24 4.56 4.74 -6.45
C ALA A 24 4.88 3.53 -7.35
N ALA A 25 4.62 3.60 -8.65
CA ALA A 25 4.99 2.54 -9.59
C ALA A 25 6.51 2.28 -9.64
N ASN A 26 7.32 3.34 -9.58
CA ASN A 26 8.77 3.22 -9.54
C ASN A 26 9.26 2.58 -8.23
N GLU A 27 8.72 2.99 -7.07
CA GLU A 27 9.06 2.37 -5.79
C GLU A 27 8.61 0.92 -5.70
N PHE A 28 7.45 0.57 -6.28
CA PHE A 28 6.99 -0.81 -6.38
C PHE A 28 7.99 -1.69 -7.13
N GLY A 29 8.51 -1.21 -8.26
CA GLY A 29 9.55 -1.91 -9.02
C GLY A 29 10.81 -2.19 -8.19
N LYS A 30 11.27 -1.20 -7.41
CA LYS A 30 12.43 -1.34 -6.51
C LYS A 30 12.17 -2.37 -5.42
N ILE A 31 11.05 -2.25 -4.71
CA ILE A 31 10.64 -3.18 -3.65
C ILE A 31 10.58 -4.61 -4.18
N GLN A 32 9.94 -4.81 -5.35
CA GLN A 32 9.84 -6.13 -5.96
C GLN A 32 11.18 -6.71 -6.40
N ALA A 33 12.14 -5.87 -6.82
CA ALA A 33 13.49 -6.30 -7.14
C ALA A 33 14.26 -6.71 -5.87
N GLU A 34 14.21 -5.89 -4.83
CA GLU A 34 14.84 -6.12 -3.51
C GLU A 34 14.31 -7.43 -2.88
N LEU A 35 13.00 -7.59 -2.81
CA LEU A 35 12.33 -8.76 -2.24
C LEU A 35 12.66 -10.06 -2.99
N ARG A 36 12.69 -10.01 -4.33
CA ARG A 36 13.12 -11.14 -5.15
C ARG A 36 14.57 -11.51 -4.92
N GLN A 37 15.45 -10.51 -4.78
CA GLN A 37 16.87 -10.74 -4.54
C GLN A 37 17.11 -11.47 -3.20
N ILE A 38 16.34 -11.15 -2.15
CA ILE A 38 16.48 -11.77 -0.83
C ILE A 38 15.60 -13.01 -0.61
N GLY A 39 14.86 -13.45 -1.64
CA GLY A 39 14.00 -14.62 -1.57
C GLY A 39 12.80 -14.48 -0.62
N ARG A 40 12.32 -13.26 -0.38
CA ARG A 40 11.15 -12.99 0.48
C ARG A 40 9.99 -12.45 -0.35
N PRO A 41 9.09 -13.31 -0.84
CA PRO A 41 7.90 -12.81 -1.51
C PRO A 41 6.96 -12.16 -0.49
N THR A 42 6.41 -10.99 -0.83
CA THR A 42 5.30 -10.36 -0.09
C THR A 42 4.03 -10.38 -0.93
N GLY A 43 2.88 -10.13 -0.31
CA GLY A 43 1.62 -9.99 -1.01
C GLY A 43 1.66 -8.85 -2.04
N GLN A 44 1.04 -9.02 -3.20
CA GLN A 44 1.06 -7.98 -4.23
C GLN A 44 0.47 -6.65 -3.72
N ILE A 45 -0.60 -6.72 -2.93
CA ILE A 45 -1.25 -5.55 -2.34
C ILE A 45 -0.34 -4.90 -1.28
N ASP A 46 0.36 -5.69 -0.45
CA ASP A 46 1.29 -5.16 0.55
C ASP A 46 2.43 -4.39 -0.11
N ALA A 47 2.99 -4.93 -1.20
CA ALA A 47 4.01 -4.24 -1.97
C ALA A 47 3.49 -2.94 -2.61
N LEU A 48 2.24 -2.90 -3.08
CA LEU A 48 1.63 -1.67 -3.62
C LEU A 48 1.43 -0.63 -2.52
N ILE A 49 0.92 -1.02 -1.35
CA ILE A 49 0.74 -0.13 -0.19
C ILE A 49 2.10 0.43 0.27
N ALA A 50 3.12 -0.44 0.41
CA ALA A 50 4.47 -0.02 0.78
C ALA A 50 5.08 0.94 -0.24
N ALA A 51 4.81 0.74 -1.53
CA ALA A 51 5.30 1.60 -2.60
C ALA A 51 4.68 3.01 -2.54
N VAL A 52 3.37 3.12 -2.28
CA VAL A 52 2.70 4.42 -2.09
C VAL A 52 3.26 5.15 -0.88
N ALA A 53 3.47 4.44 0.25
CA ALA A 53 4.04 5.06 1.44
C ALA A 53 5.48 5.54 1.19
N ARG A 54 6.33 4.69 0.59
CA ARG A 54 7.74 5.00 0.29
C ARG A 54 7.90 6.12 -0.74
N SER A 55 7.01 6.24 -1.73
CA SER A 55 7.10 7.31 -2.73
C SER A 55 6.77 8.71 -2.17
N ARG A 56 6.17 8.76 -0.98
CA ARG A 56 5.71 9.98 -0.31
C ARG A 56 6.44 10.25 1.01
N ASP A 57 7.41 9.41 1.37
CA ASP A 57 8.08 9.41 2.67
C ASP A 57 7.09 9.33 3.86
N ASP A 58 5.95 8.65 3.67
CA ASP A 58 4.92 8.48 4.70
C ASP A 58 5.29 7.33 5.67
N ILE A 59 4.75 7.39 6.90
CA ILE A 59 4.87 6.30 7.89
C ILE A 59 3.75 5.28 7.64
N LEU A 60 4.12 4.03 7.36
CA LEU A 60 3.16 2.93 7.20
C LEU A 60 2.73 2.37 8.57
N VAL A 61 1.48 2.63 8.97
CA VAL A 61 0.88 2.04 10.17
C VAL A 61 0.20 0.72 9.79
N THR A 62 0.64 -0.37 10.41
CA THR A 62 0.14 -1.74 10.14
C THR A 62 0.09 -2.56 11.43
N ASN A 63 -0.80 -3.56 11.48
CA ASN A 63 -0.86 -4.53 12.58
C ASN A 63 0.07 -5.75 12.35
N THR A 64 0.81 -5.76 11.24
CA THR A 64 1.67 -6.88 10.81
C THR A 64 3.01 -6.34 10.31
N ILE A 65 4.13 -6.89 10.80
CA ILE A 65 5.51 -6.41 10.49
C ILE A 65 6.21 -7.30 9.43
N SER A 66 5.47 -8.19 8.78
CA SER A 66 6.04 -9.17 7.85
C SER A 66 6.15 -8.59 6.44
N ALA A 67 7.38 -8.27 6.01
CA ALA A 67 7.77 -8.08 4.61
C ALA A 67 8.87 -9.09 4.23
#